data_AF-A0A953JAZ3-F1
#
_entry.id   AF-A0A953JAZ3-F1
#
_cell.length_a   1.000
_cell.length_b   1.000
_cell.length_c   1.000
_cell.angle_alpha   90.00
_cell.angle_beta   90.00
_cell.angle_gamma   90.00
#
_symmetry.space_group_name_H-M   'P 1'
#
loop_
_entity.id
_entity.type
_entity.pdbx_description
1 polymer ?
#
loop_
_entity_poly.entity_id
_entity_poly.type
_entity_poly.pdbx_seq_one_letter_code
_entity_poly.pdbx_strand_id
1 'polypeptide(L)'
;YTFTSSATGGLVASAVTAGQDVAGTINGQTAQGIGQLLFTLPGTPGVDAMTLKVTLTPSDVAALGGGSAGTFTYQSGAAQNLATAADLATDPVTGSLTSVINGENDTIADLNLRIANWQVVLDTKQAALEAQWAALENQLSSLQALSAQLGSAILALQNQSASKSNG
;
A
#
# COMPACT_ATOMS: atom_id res chain seq x y z
N TYR A 1 18.30 43.41 10.07
CA TYR A 1 17.80 44.77 9.79
C TYR A 1 18.61 45.75 10.62
N THR A 2 19.38 46.63 9.98
CA THR A 2 20.14 47.69 10.67
C THR A 2 19.34 48.97 10.64
N PHE A 3 19.00 49.49 11.82
CA PHE A 3 18.53 50.86 11.97
C PHE A 3 19.73 51.71 12.40
N THR A 4 20.12 52.69 11.59
CA THR A 4 21.08 53.72 11.98
C THR A 4 20.32 54.98 12.39
N SER A 5 20.60 55.48 13.59
CA SER A 5 20.24 56.85 13.98
C SER A 5 21.53 57.67 14.14
N SER A 6 21.56 58.85 13.52
CA SER A 6 22.59 59.86 13.75
C SER A 6 22.04 60.93 14.66
N ALA A 7 22.54 61.01 15.88
CA ALA A 7 22.37 62.18 16.74
C ALA A 7 23.68 62.50 17.46
N THR A 8 24.23 63.68 17.15
CA THR A 8 25.33 64.32 17.89
C THR A 8 24.78 64.79 19.24
N GLY A 9 24.69 63.88 20.21
CA GLY A 9 24.18 64.20 21.54
C GLY A 9 23.79 62.98 22.36
N GLY A 10 24.77 62.36 23.00
CA GLY A 10 24.61 61.72 24.32
C GLY A 10 23.71 60.47 24.48
N LEU A 11 22.90 60.06 23.51
CA LEU A 11 22.28 58.73 23.52
C LEU A 11 23.25 57.75 22.88
N VAL A 12 23.90 56.94 23.70
CA VAL A 12 24.56 55.72 23.24
C VAL A 12 23.48 54.91 22.53
N ALA A 13 23.56 54.79 21.20
CA ALA A 13 22.77 53.80 20.49
C ALA A 13 23.16 52.44 21.08
N SER A 14 22.37 51.93 22.02
CA SER A 14 22.49 50.54 22.44
C SER A 14 22.21 49.72 21.19
N ALA A 15 23.28 49.32 20.51
CA ALA A 15 23.19 48.41 19.39
C ALA A 15 22.47 47.17 19.92
N VAL A 16 21.24 46.96 19.47
CA VAL A 16 20.55 45.70 19.67
C VAL A 16 21.22 44.73 18.72
N THR A 17 22.27 44.08 19.20
CA THR A 17 22.88 42.96 18.48
C THR A 17 21.84 41.85 18.46
N ALA A 18 21.36 41.49 17.26
CA ALA A 18 20.54 40.30 17.12
C ALA A 18 21.32 39.09 17.66
N GLY A 19 20.67 38.24 18.43
CA GLY A 19 21.27 36.96 18.83
C GLY A 19 21.62 36.18 17.57
N GLN A 20 22.85 35.66 17.49
CA GLN A 20 23.28 34.80 16.40
C GLN A 20 22.87 33.36 16.72
N ASP A 21 22.42 32.63 15.70
CA ASP A 21 22.16 31.19 15.84
C ASP A 21 23.47 30.44 16.12
N VAL A 22 23.38 29.40 16.94
CA VAL A 22 24.52 28.52 17.21
C VAL A 22 24.89 27.76 15.94
N ALA A 23 26.12 27.95 15.46
CA ALA A 23 26.69 27.17 14.36
C ALA A 23 27.65 26.12 14.91
N GLY A 24 27.62 24.91 14.35
CA GLY A 24 28.53 23.84 14.77
C GLY A 24 28.24 22.49 14.13
N THR A 25 28.99 21.49 14.56
CA THR A 25 28.77 20.08 14.20
C THR A 25 28.46 19.27 15.45
N ILE A 26 27.74 18.17 15.27
CA ILE A 26 27.48 17.20 16.32
C ILE A 26 28.11 15.89 15.86
N ASN A 27 29.09 15.40 16.62
CA ASN A 27 29.85 14.19 16.26
C ASN A 27 30.46 14.23 14.84
N GLY A 28 30.91 15.41 14.40
CA GLY A 28 31.46 15.63 13.05
C GLY A 28 30.40 15.78 11.94
N GLN A 29 29.11 15.64 12.26
CA GLN A 29 28.02 15.79 11.30
C GLN A 29 27.47 17.22 11.28
N THR A 30 26.99 17.65 10.11
CA THR A 30 26.39 18.98 9.92
C THR A 30 25.14 19.12 10.80
N ALA A 31 25.07 20.20 11.56
CA ALA A 31 23.94 20.51 12.42
C ALA A 31 23.36 21.91 12.09
N GLN A 32 22.06 22.08 12.34
CA GLN A 32 21.34 23.33 12.12
C GLN A 32 21.10 24.06 13.45
N GLY A 33 21.32 25.37 13.42
CA GLY A 33 21.16 26.26 14.58
C GLY A 33 19.88 27.07 14.53
N ILE A 34 19.13 27.11 15.64
CA ILE A 34 18.07 28.10 15.87
C ILE A 34 18.20 28.62 17.31
N GLY A 35 18.63 29.88 17.46
CA GLY A 35 19.01 30.47 18.73
C GLY A 35 20.07 29.62 19.43
N GLN A 36 19.73 29.07 20.59
CA GLN A 36 20.60 28.20 21.39
C GLN A 36 20.46 26.71 21.06
N LEU A 37 19.56 26.33 20.15
CA LEU A 37 19.35 24.95 19.79
C LEU A 37 20.25 24.60 18.60
N LEU A 38 20.98 23.50 18.72
CA LEU A 38 21.75 22.89 17.65
C LEU A 38 21.22 21.48 17.44
N PHE A 39 20.72 21.17 16.25
CA PHE A 39 20.10 19.87 15.99
C PHE A 39 20.48 19.27 14.65
N THR A 40 20.41 17.95 14.56
CA THR A 40 20.63 17.17 13.33
C THR A 40 19.31 16.78 12.70
N LEU A 41 19.31 16.58 11.38
CA LEU A 41 18.14 16.08 10.67
C LEU A 41 17.99 14.56 10.83
N PRO A 42 16.77 14.03 10.66
CA PRO A 42 16.55 12.60 10.50
C PRO A 42 17.46 12.00 9.40
N GLY A 43 18.02 10.82 9.64
CA GLY A 43 18.95 10.13 8.75
C GLY A 43 20.43 10.48 8.93
N THR A 44 20.80 11.27 9.95
CA THR A 44 22.20 11.69 10.18
C THR A 44 22.99 10.59 10.92
N PRO A 45 24.06 10.00 10.33
CA PRO A 45 24.75 8.86 10.92
C PRO A 45 25.35 9.15 12.31
N GLY A 46 24.96 8.36 13.30
CA GLY A 46 25.50 8.40 14.66
C GLY A 46 24.92 9.49 15.57
N VAL A 47 24.05 10.37 15.05
CA VAL A 47 23.43 11.48 15.78
C VAL A 47 22.04 11.77 15.22
N ASP A 48 21.22 10.73 15.04
CA ASP A 48 19.94 10.87 14.36
C ASP A 48 18.94 11.72 15.16
N ALA A 49 18.33 12.72 14.50
CA ALA A 49 17.31 13.63 15.04
C ALA A 49 17.60 14.21 16.44
N MET A 50 18.87 14.46 16.74
CA MET A 50 19.29 14.88 18.08
C MET A 50 19.25 16.40 18.21
N THR A 51 18.82 16.90 19.37
CA THR A 51 18.80 18.34 19.69
C THR A 51 19.63 18.62 20.94
N LEU A 52 20.55 19.57 20.84
CA LEU A 52 21.37 20.07 21.94
C LEU A 52 20.99 21.51 22.25
N LYS A 53 20.90 21.85 23.54
CA LYS A 53 20.86 23.23 24.00
C LYS A 53 22.27 23.70 24.31
N VAL A 54 22.77 24.66 23.54
CA VAL A 54 24.10 25.25 23.67
C VAL A 54 23.96 26.61 24.34
N THR A 55 24.59 26.75 25.51
CA THR A 55 24.64 28.02 26.25
C THR A 55 26.10 28.41 26.40
N LEU A 56 26.61 29.16 25.43
CA LEU A 56 27.97 29.69 25.39
C LEU A 56 27.91 31.22 25.29
N THR A 57 28.82 31.92 25.97
CA THR A 57 28.97 33.36 25.84
C THR A 57 29.89 33.70 24.66
N PRO A 58 29.87 34.94 24.13
CA PRO A 58 30.79 35.34 23.05
C PRO A 58 32.27 35.16 23.40
N SER A 59 32.64 35.34 24.68
CA SER A 59 34.00 35.08 25.18
C SER A 59 34.36 33.59 25.14
N ASP A 60 33.41 32.70 25.42
CA ASP A 60 33.65 31.25 25.37
C ASP A 60 33.87 30.78 23.92
N VAL A 61 33.06 31.29 22.98
CA VAL A 61 33.21 30.98 21.56
C VAL A 61 34.56 31.47 21.03
N ALA A 62 34.99 32.67 21.44
CA ALA A 62 36.30 33.20 21.07
C ALA A 62 37.45 32.37 21.68
N ALA A 63 37.31 31.93 22.94
CA ALA A 63 38.30 31.08 23.62
C ALA A 63 38.42 29.69 22.99
N LEU A 64 37.31 29.14 22.47
CA LEU A 64 37.30 27.86 21.75
C LEU A 64 38.03 27.94 20.42
N GLY A 65 38.03 29.09 19.73
CA GLY A 65 38.75 29.27 18.46
C GLY A 65 38.35 28.27 17.36
N GLY A 66 37.10 27.78 17.39
CA GLY A 66 36.61 26.70 16.51
C GLY A 66 36.83 25.28 17.05
N GLY A 67 37.37 25.14 18.26
CA GLY A 67 37.52 23.88 18.97
C GLY A 67 36.22 23.34 19.58
N SER A 68 36.30 22.13 20.16
CA SER A 68 35.14 21.44 20.72
C SER A 68 34.62 22.10 22.00
N ALA A 69 33.32 22.41 22.04
CA ALA A 69 32.65 22.95 23.22
C ALA A 69 32.40 21.91 24.34
N GLY A 70 32.69 20.63 24.10
CA GLY A 70 32.55 19.56 25.08
C GLY A 70 32.25 18.19 24.47
N THR A 71 32.19 17.16 25.30
CA THR A 71 31.82 15.79 24.92
C THR A 71 30.62 15.35 25.76
N PHE A 72 29.64 14.73 25.12
CA PHE A 72 28.52 14.08 25.79
C PHE A 72 28.36 12.67 25.21
N THR A 73 27.94 11.72 26.05
CA THR A 73 27.67 10.34 25.63
C THR A 73 26.19 10.21 25.29
N TYR A 74 25.88 10.05 24.01
CA TYR A 74 24.52 9.79 23.55
C TYR A 74 24.21 8.29 23.66
N GLN A 75 23.13 7.94 24.35
CA GLN A 75 22.53 6.61 24.32
C GLN A 75 21.18 6.73 23.62
N SER A 76 20.98 5.98 22.54
CA SER A 76 19.73 5.97 21.78
C SER A 76 18.53 5.78 22.71
N GLY A 77 17.63 6.76 22.76
CA GLY A 77 16.42 6.69 23.58
C GLY A 77 15.39 5.73 22.99
N ALA A 78 14.43 5.31 23.80
CA ALA A 78 13.35 4.41 23.38
C ALA A 78 12.55 4.93 22.15
N ALA A 79 12.41 6.26 22.02
CA ALA A 79 11.71 6.88 20.89
C ALA A 79 12.43 6.69 19.55
N GLN A 80 13.77 6.77 19.53
CA GLN A 80 14.55 6.52 18.32
C GLN A 80 14.48 5.05 17.90
N ASN A 81 14.57 4.13 18.87
CA ASN A 81 14.43 2.71 18.59
C ASN A 81 13.02 2.37 18.05
N LEU A 82 11.99 3.05 18.55
CA LEU A 82 10.62 2.92 18.03
C LEU A 82 10.48 3.47 16.60
N ALA A 83 11.08 4.62 16.31
CA ALA A 83 11.09 5.19 14.95
C ALA A 83 11.77 4.25 13.96
N THR A 84 12.94 3.72 14.31
CA THR A 84 13.66 2.74 13.48
C THR A 84 12.86 1.44 13.29
N ALA A 85 12.17 0.95 14.32
CA ALA A 85 11.31 -0.23 14.19
C ALA A 85 10.09 0.04 13.28
N ALA A 86 9.51 1.23 13.36
CA ALA A 86 8.43 1.65 12.47
C ALA A 86 8.90 1.72 11.02
N ASP A 87 10.05 2.37 10.77
CA ASP A 87 10.64 2.46 9.42
C ASP A 87 10.93 1.07 8.84
N LEU A 88 11.53 0.17 9.63
CA LEU A 88 11.78 -1.21 9.21
C LEU A 88 10.49 -2.00 8.93
N ALA A 89 9.39 -1.71 9.64
CA ALA A 89 8.12 -2.38 9.39
C ALA A 89 7.42 -1.84 8.13
N THR A 90 7.54 -0.53 7.86
CA THR A 90 6.88 0.16 6.74
C THR A 90 7.72 0.28 5.48
N ASP A 91 8.97 -0.18 5.51
CA ASP A 91 9.87 -0.11 4.36
C ASP A 91 9.23 -0.74 3.11
N PRO A 92 9.26 -0.07 1.95
CA PRO A 92 8.55 -0.52 0.75
C PRO A 92 9.20 -1.75 0.08
N VAL A 93 10.42 -2.13 0.48
CA VAL A 93 11.18 -3.23 -0.16
C VAL A 93 11.30 -4.44 0.78
N THR A 94 11.62 -4.20 2.04
CA THR A 94 11.92 -5.22 3.06
C THR A 94 10.95 -5.19 4.24
N GLY A 95 10.01 -4.24 4.26
CA GLY A 95 9.07 -4.06 5.35
C GLY A 95 8.14 -5.25 5.51
N SER A 96 7.98 -5.70 6.76
CA SER A 96 7.11 -6.83 7.09
C SER A 96 5.65 -6.55 6.71
N LEU A 97 5.18 -5.32 6.92
CA LEU A 97 3.82 -4.91 6.54
C LEU A 97 3.64 -4.90 5.03
N THR A 98 4.63 -4.37 4.30
CA THR A 98 4.62 -4.37 2.83
C THR A 98 4.60 -5.79 2.26
N SER A 99 5.39 -6.70 2.83
CA SER A 99 5.43 -8.10 2.43
C SER A 99 4.07 -8.79 2.62
N VAL A 100 3.40 -8.55 3.74
CA VAL A 100 2.04 -9.08 3.99
C VAL A 100 1.05 -8.53 2.97
N ILE A 101 1.04 -7.22 2.73
CA ILE A 101 0.15 -6.58 1.75
C ILE A 101 0.36 -7.18 0.35
N ASN A 102 1.61 -7.37 -0.05
CA ASN A 102 1.92 -7.97 -1.35
C ASN A 102 1.42 -9.42 -1.43
N GLY A 103 1.63 -10.22 -0.39
CA GLY A 103 1.13 -11.60 -0.33
C GLY A 103 -0.42 -11.69 -0.37
N GLU A 104 -1.12 -10.75 0.27
CA GLU A 104 -2.58 -10.67 0.18
C GLU A 104 -3.03 -10.27 -1.24
N ASN A 105 -2.36 -9.30 -1.88
CA ASN A 105 -2.66 -8.92 -3.26
C ASN A 105 -2.43 -10.07 -4.25
N ASP A 106 -1.36 -10.85 -4.07
CA ASP A 106 -1.08 -12.04 -4.88
C ASP A 106 -2.19 -13.10 -4.70
N THR A 107 -2.66 -13.28 -3.46
CA THR A 107 -3.78 -14.19 -3.16
C THR A 107 -5.07 -13.71 -3.85
N ILE A 108 -5.36 -12.40 -3.82
CA ILE A 108 -6.51 -11.82 -4.52
C ILE A 108 -6.38 -12.04 -6.04
N ALA A 109 -5.19 -11.87 -6.60
CA ALA A 109 -4.94 -12.09 -8.03
C ALA A 109 -5.17 -13.57 -8.42
N ASP A 110 -4.70 -14.53 -7.63
CA ASP A 110 -4.95 -15.97 -7.84
C ASP A 110 -6.46 -16.29 -7.78
N LEU A 111 -7.15 -15.75 -6.77
CA LEU A 111 -8.60 -15.96 -6.63
C LEU A 111 -9.37 -15.40 -7.84
N ASN A 112 -9.01 -14.22 -8.33
CA ASN A 112 -9.63 -13.64 -9.53
C ASN A 112 -9.36 -14.49 -10.78
N LEU A 113 -8.14 -15.00 -10.95
CA LEU A 113 -7.81 -15.89 -12.06
C LEU A 113 -8.64 -17.17 -12.00
N ARG A 114 -8.79 -17.74 -10.80
CA ARG A 114 -9.63 -18.93 -10.59
C ARG A 114 -11.07 -18.61 -10.94
N ILE A 115 -11.65 -17.53 -10.43
CA ILE A 115 -13.03 -17.13 -10.76
C ILE A 115 -13.24 -17.03 -12.28
N ALA A 116 -12.31 -16.39 -13.00
CA ALA A 116 -12.38 -16.29 -14.46
C ALA A 116 -12.36 -17.68 -15.13
N ASN A 117 -11.53 -18.60 -14.66
CA ASN A 117 -11.50 -19.97 -15.17
C ASN A 117 -12.82 -20.72 -14.90
N TRP A 118 -13.36 -20.59 -13.68
CA TRP A 118 -14.63 -21.21 -13.30
C TRP A 118 -15.80 -20.70 -14.13
N GLN A 119 -15.80 -19.42 -14.50
CA GLN A 119 -16.81 -18.85 -15.41
C GLN A 119 -16.77 -19.55 -16.77
N VAL A 120 -15.58 -19.73 -17.36
CA VAL A 120 -15.42 -20.43 -18.65
C VAL A 120 -15.90 -21.88 -18.55
N VAL A 121 -15.56 -22.59 -17.46
CA VAL A 121 -16.00 -23.96 -17.23
C VAL A 121 -17.52 -24.04 -17.07
N LEU A 122 -18.11 -23.09 -16.36
CA LEU A 122 -19.56 -23.02 -16.16
C LEU A 122 -20.29 -22.79 -17.47
N ASP A 123 -19.86 -21.81 -18.27
CA ASP A 123 -20.44 -21.48 -19.57
C ASP A 123 -20.34 -22.69 -20.52
N THR A 124 -19.19 -23.37 -20.52
CA THR A 124 -18.99 -24.60 -21.32
C THR A 124 -19.95 -25.71 -20.88
N LYS A 125 -20.13 -25.92 -19.58
CA LYS A 125 -21.06 -26.92 -19.05
C LYS A 125 -22.50 -26.58 -19.39
N GLN A 126 -22.89 -25.32 -19.30
CA GLN A 126 -24.22 -24.87 -19.68
C GLN A 126 -24.46 -25.15 -21.17
N ALA A 127 -23.56 -24.73 -22.05
CA ALA A 127 -23.69 -24.98 -23.49
C ALA A 127 -23.77 -26.48 -23.83
N ALA A 128 -22.98 -27.32 -23.13
CA ALA A 128 -23.04 -28.77 -23.31
C ALA A 128 -24.40 -29.36 -22.86
N LEU A 129 -24.95 -28.88 -21.74
CA LEU A 129 -26.27 -29.31 -21.27
C LEU A 129 -27.39 -28.85 -22.21
N GLU A 130 -27.33 -27.62 -22.72
CA GLU A 130 -28.29 -27.11 -23.71
C GLU A 130 -28.26 -27.95 -24.99
N ALA A 131 -27.07 -28.30 -25.48
CA ALA A 131 -26.91 -29.18 -26.64
C ALA A 131 -27.48 -30.59 -26.38
N GLN A 132 -27.27 -31.15 -25.19
CA GLN A 132 -27.84 -32.44 -24.80
C GLN A 132 -29.37 -32.38 -24.74
N TRP A 133 -29.93 -31.32 -24.16
CA TRP A 133 -31.38 -31.11 -24.13
C TRP A 133 -31.99 -31.01 -25.52
N ALA A 134 -31.37 -30.26 -26.43
CA ALA A 134 -31.82 -30.17 -27.82
C ALA A 134 -31.77 -31.54 -28.53
N ALA A 135 -30.74 -32.35 -28.27
CA ALA A 135 -30.65 -33.71 -28.82
C ALA A 135 -31.76 -34.63 -28.26
N LEU A 136 -32.03 -34.55 -26.95
CA LEU A 136 -33.09 -35.31 -26.30
C LEU A 136 -34.48 -34.91 -26.79
N GLU A 137 -34.73 -33.62 -27.03
CA GLU A 137 -35.99 -33.10 -27.59
C GLU A 137 -36.25 -33.70 -28.99
N ASN A 138 -35.21 -33.73 -29.83
CA ASN A 138 -35.30 -34.34 -31.16
C ASN A 138 -35.58 -35.84 -31.09
N GLN A 139 -34.92 -36.56 -30.17
CA GLN A 139 -35.18 -37.99 -29.95
C GLN A 139 -36.58 -38.23 -29.43
N LEU A 140 -37.07 -37.41 -28.50
CA LEU A 140 -38.42 -37.51 -27.95
C LEU A 140 -39.47 -37.26 -29.04
N SER A 141 -39.29 -36.23 -29.87
CA SER A 141 -40.16 -35.94 -31.01
C SER A 141 -40.21 -37.12 -32.00
N SER A 142 -39.05 -37.72 -32.31
CA SER A 142 -38.96 -38.92 -33.14
C SER A 142 -39.71 -40.13 -32.53
N LEU A 143 -39.55 -40.36 -31.22
CA LEU A 143 -40.26 -41.42 -30.50
C LEU A 143 -41.78 -41.18 -30.45
N GLN A 144 -42.23 -39.94 -30.28
CA GLN A 144 -43.65 -39.58 -30.34
C GLN A 144 -44.23 -39.82 -31.74
N ALA A 145 -43.51 -39.44 -32.80
CA ALA A 145 -43.91 -39.71 -34.17
C ALA A 145 -44.02 -41.21 -34.44
N LEU A 146 -43.04 -42.01 -33.97
CA LEU A 146 -43.07 -43.47 -34.07
C LEU A 146 -44.26 -44.08 -33.33
N SER A 147 -44.55 -43.62 -32.11
CA SER A 147 -45.71 -44.07 -31.33
C SER A 147 -47.03 -43.79 -32.05
N ALA A 148 -47.19 -42.58 -32.62
CA ALA A 148 -48.38 -42.21 -33.38
C ALA A 148 -48.58 -43.07 -34.65
N GLN A 149 -47.48 -43.38 -35.35
CA GLN A 149 -47.51 -44.28 -36.51
C GLN A 149 -47.93 -45.71 -36.12
N LEU A 150 -47.35 -46.26 -35.04
CA LEU A 150 -47.71 -47.58 -34.52
C LEU A 150 -49.19 -47.63 -34.10
N GLY A 151 -49.68 -46.61 -33.40
CA GLY A 151 -51.11 -46.51 -33.05
C GLY A 151 -52.02 -46.51 -34.27
N SER A 152 -51.66 -45.75 -35.31
CA SER A 152 -52.41 -45.69 -36.58
C SER A 152 -52.41 -47.03 -37.31
N ALA A 153 -51.26 -47.72 -37.35
CA ALA A 153 -51.15 -49.04 -37.98
C ALA A 153 -52.01 -50.10 -37.28
N ILE A 154 -52.04 -50.09 -35.94
CA ILE A 154 -52.88 -51.00 -35.15
C ILE A 154 -54.37 -50.75 -35.44
N LEU A 155 -54.82 -49.49 -35.48
CA LEU A 155 -56.21 -49.14 -35.80
C LEU A 155 -56.59 -49.56 -37.22
N ALA A 156 -55.69 -49.39 -38.19
CA ALA A 156 -55.90 -49.83 -39.57
C ALA A 156 -56.05 -51.36 -39.66
N LEU A 157 -55.26 -52.13 -38.89
CA LEU A 157 -55.39 -53.59 -38.80
C LEU A 157 -56.70 -54.01 -38.14
N GLN A 158 -57.16 -53.30 -37.09
CA GLN A 158 -58.46 -53.52 -36.46
C GLN A 158 -59.64 -53.28 -37.43
N ASN A 159 -59.60 -52.19 -38.20
CA ASN A 159 -60.66 -51.90 -39.17
C ASN A 159 -60.69 -52.90 -40.33
N GLN A 160 -59.53 -53.38 -40.80
CA GLN A 160 -59.47 -54.44 -41.82
C GLN A 160 -59.98 -55.80 -41.31
N SER A 161 -59.78 -56.11 -40.03
CA SER A 161 -60.30 -57.34 -39.43
C SER A 161 -61.81 -57.27 -39.17
N ALA A 162 -62.34 -56.11 -38.77
CA ALA A 162 -63.79 -55.88 -38.65
C ALA A 162 -64.52 -55.90 -40.01
N SER A 163 -63.93 -55.37 -41.07
CA SER A 163 -64.50 -55.42 -42.42
C SER A 163 -64.59 -56.84 -43.00
N LYS A 164 -63.77 -57.79 -42.53
CA LYS A 164 -63.78 -59.19 -42.99
C LYS A 164 -64.78 -60.08 -42.25
N SER A 165 -65.34 -59.66 -41.12
CA SER A 165 -66.37 -60.42 -40.40
C SER A 165 -67.80 -59.99 -40.73
N ASN A 166 -67.98 -58.94 -41.53
CA ASN A 166 -69.29 -58.32 -41.83
C ASN A 166 -69.72 -58.46 -43.31
N GLY A 167 -69.11 -59.38 -44.06
CA GLY A 167 -69.50 -59.80 -45.41
C GLY A 167 -69.56 -61.32 -45.48
#